data_AF-A0AAV1N955-F1
#
_entry.id   AF-A0AAV1N955-F1
#
_cell.length_a   1.000
_cell.length_b   1.000
_cell.length_c   1.000
_cell.angle_alpha   90.00
_cell.angle_beta   90.00
_cell.angle_gamma   90.00
#
_symmetry.space_group_name_H-M   'P 1'
#
loop_
_entity.id
_entity.type
_entity.pdbx_description
1 polymer ?
#
loop_
_entity_poly.entity_id
_entity_poly.type
_entity_poly.pdbx_seq_one_letter_code
_entity_poly.pdbx_strand_id
1 'polypeptide(L)'
;MHLETVKEEDEVQKIYEAELSFLESCLKVNPKSYGSWHHRGWVSARLPRPDWARELSLCDRCLSLDDRNFHCWDYRRMVVKMSGVPVDQELGFTDCLIGSNFSNYSSWHYRSTLLPLLHPESPEPPSPCHKPPQSSPPPSPQTHSHRVCEEQLLKEYELVQNAFFTDPNDQSAWFYYRWLLGRAEREEMISCVYVSRDEERVAVAFSRPVNTVGLLLVLDGQPQRVEWRSVHPRFKHSPVWICDLPPGTTSDISNEHNLTVHWTEKHIHRDCALYTGRSESWCRDSATDQELFRSELSVEKTSVLQSELQSCNQLQELEPLNKWCLLTIILLMRALDPLGYEKETLAHFQTLKEVDSMRSAYYSDLCSKFMIENTILKMEYAEVRVFSISDKNLTTLCHLDQLLLVTHINLSSNKLQRLPPQFAMLQCLEVLEADNNSIENLEGVYHLPKLEEVLLKNNKISTLADLQPLATCPKLKRLDLRGNPVTQTANIESELAELFPSVTDLLL
;
A
#
# COMPACT_ATOMS: atom_id res chain seq x y z
N MET A 1 -10.45 7.90 42.90
CA MET A 1 -11.84 7.45 43.14
C MET A 1 -12.32 7.73 44.56
N HIS A 2 -11.88 7.06 45.63
CA HIS A 2 -12.40 7.38 46.98
C HIS A 2 -12.04 8.80 47.47
N LEU A 3 -10.85 9.31 47.12
CA LEU A 3 -10.41 10.67 47.47
C LEU A 3 -11.20 11.77 46.76
N GLU A 4 -11.61 11.54 45.51
CA GLU A 4 -12.36 12.51 44.68
C GLU A 4 -13.83 12.61 45.10
N THR A 5 -14.34 11.60 45.82
CA THR A 5 -15.74 11.56 46.29
C THR A 5 -15.91 12.06 47.74
N VAL A 6 -14.81 12.27 48.47
CA VAL A 6 -14.85 12.50 49.94
C VAL A 6 -14.14 13.77 50.37
N LYS A 7 -13.26 14.36 49.54
CA LYS A 7 -12.48 15.55 49.88
C LYS A 7 -12.89 16.77 49.06
N GLU A 8 -12.73 17.94 49.67
CA GLU A 8 -12.89 19.24 49.01
C GLU A 8 -11.90 19.38 47.84
N GLU A 9 -12.31 20.05 46.77
CA GLU A 9 -11.50 20.19 45.54
C GLU A 9 -10.11 20.80 45.81
N ASP A 10 -10.01 21.75 46.74
CA ASP A 10 -8.74 22.38 47.13
C ASP A 10 -7.76 21.39 47.79
N GLU A 11 -8.26 20.41 48.54
CA GLU A 11 -7.41 19.37 49.13
C GLU A 11 -6.93 18.38 48.08
N VAL A 12 -7.81 18.01 47.14
CA VAL A 12 -7.46 17.13 46.02
C VAL A 12 -6.42 17.80 45.12
N GLN A 13 -6.58 19.09 44.83
CA GLN A 13 -5.62 19.90 44.07
C GLN A 13 -4.22 19.83 44.68
N LYS A 14 -4.08 20.11 45.98
CA LYS A 14 -2.77 20.12 46.67
C LYS A 14 -2.08 18.76 46.65
N ILE A 15 -2.83 17.67 46.82
CA ILE A 15 -2.29 16.31 46.79
C ILE A 15 -1.71 16.00 45.41
N TYR A 16 -2.47 16.28 44.35
CA TYR A 16 -2.01 16.03 42.99
C TYR A 16 -0.86 16.97 42.56
N GLU A 17 -0.81 18.22 43.03
CA GLU A 17 0.34 19.11 42.81
C GLU A 17 1.63 18.58 43.46
N ALA A 18 1.53 18.06 44.69
CA ALA A 18 2.65 17.40 45.37
C ALA A 18 3.10 16.14 44.62
N GLU A 19 2.14 15.33 44.14
CA GLU A 19 2.41 14.14 43.34
C GLU A 19 3.12 14.46 42.02
N LEU A 20 2.71 15.55 41.34
CA LEU A 20 3.40 16.01 40.13
C LEU A 20 4.84 16.47 40.41
N SER A 21 5.10 17.05 41.58
CA SER A 21 6.45 17.45 41.99
C SER A 21 7.33 16.23 42.29
N PHE A 22 6.77 15.21 42.94
CA PHE A 22 7.43 13.92 43.16
C PHE A 22 7.75 13.24 41.81
N LEU A 23 6.77 13.17 40.91
CA LEU A 23 6.94 12.58 39.59
C LEU A 23 7.98 13.30 38.73
N GLU A 24 8.07 14.63 38.81
CA GLU A 24 9.16 15.37 38.16
C GLU A 24 10.52 14.93 38.69
N SER A 25 10.64 14.68 40.01
CA SER A 25 11.87 14.16 40.61
C SER A 25 12.17 12.73 40.15
N CYS A 26 11.16 11.88 39.99
CA CYS A 26 11.32 10.54 39.40
C CYS A 26 11.80 10.61 37.94
N LEU A 27 11.24 11.52 37.14
CA LEU A 27 11.64 11.71 35.75
C LEU A 27 13.06 12.28 35.61
N LYS A 28 13.53 13.07 36.59
CA LYS A 28 14.96 13.46 36.65
C LYS A 28 15.89 12.28 36.89
N VAL A 29 15.44 11.26 37.62
CA VAL A 29 16.22 10.02 37.83
C VAL A 29 16.18 9.13 36.60
N ASN A 30 14.99 8.93 36.02
CA ASN A 30 14.81 8.16 34.79
C ASN A 30 13.80 8.84 33.86
N PRO A 31 14.25 9.61 32.87
CA PRO A 31 13.38 10.34 31.94
C PRO A 31 12.67 9.40 30.94
N LYS A 32 13.01 8.11 30.91
CA LYS A 32 12.44 7.08 30.04
C LYS A 32 11.57 6.07 30.82
N SER A 33 11.14 6.45 32.02
CA SER A 33 10.26 5.63 32.86
C SER A 33 8.81 5.67 32.33
N TYR A 34 8.36 4.58 31.72
CA TYR A 34 6.97 4.40 31.30
C TYR A 34 5.98 4.64 32.45
N GLY A 35 6.23 4.02 33.61
CA GLY A 35 5.34 4.13 34.77
C GLY A 35 5.21 5.57 35.27
N SER A 36 6.32 6.32 35.29
CA SER A 36 6.31 7.71 35.74
C SER A 36 5.55 8.62 34.77
N TRP A 37 5.75 8.49 33.47
CA TRP A 37 5.00 9.26 32.47
C TRP A 37 3.51 8.92 32.46
N HIS A 38 3.18 7.63 32.53
CA HIS A 38 1.79 7.17 32.58
C HIS A 38 1.08 7.68 33.85
N HIS A 39 1.71 7.55 35.02
CA HIS A 39 1.16 8.06 36.27
C HIS A 39 0.99 9.57 36.23
N ARG A 40 1.96 10.31 35.66
CA ARG A 40 1.85 11.76 35.47
C ARG A 40 0.67 12.14 34.59
N GLY A 41 0.43 11.45 33.48
CA GLY A 41 -0.75 11.64 32.63
C GLY A 41 -2.05 11.37 33.39
N TRP A 42 -2.09 10.28 34.17
CA TRP A 42 -3.23 9.93 35.02
C TRP A 42 -3.55 11.01 36.06
N VAL A 43 -2.53 11.57 36.73
CA VAL A 43 -2.66 12.66 37.71
C VAL A 43 -3.12 13.95 37.01
N SER A 44 -2.47 14.32 35.90
CA SER A 44 -2.75 15.57 35.18
C SER A 44 -4.18 15.64 34.67
N ALA A 45 -4.73 14.52 34.18
CA ALA A 45 -6.10 14.42 33.69
C ALA A 45 -7.17 14.45 34.81
N ARG A 46 -6.76 14.35 36.09
CA ARG A 46 -7.66 14.31 37.26
C ARG A 46 -7.52 15.52 38.18
N LEU A 47 -6.59 16.42 37.89
CA LEU A 47 -6.49 17.68 38.59
C LEU A 47 -7.78 18.50 38.39
N PRO A 48 -8.40 19.02 39.47
CA PRO A 48 -9.54 19.93 39.34
C PRO A 48 -9.19 21.17 38.52
N ARG A 49 -7.99 21.74 38.73
CA ARG A 49 -7.47 22.91 38.01
C ARG A 49 -6.07 22.60 37.47
N PRO A 50 -5.95 21.98 36.29
CA PRO A 50 -4.67 21.64 35.71
C PRO A 50 -3.94 22.90 35.18
N ASP A 51 -2.65 23.01 35.48
CA ASP A 51 -1.75 24.03 34.91
C ASP A 51 -1.03 23.45 33.69
N TRP A 52 -1.69 23.56 32.53
CA TRP A 52 -1.14 23.04 31.28
C TRP A 52 0.09 23.79 30.80
N ALA A 53 0.24 25.08 31.14
CA ALA A 53 1.43 25.85 30.78
C ALA A 53 2.67 25.30 31.48
N ARG A 54 2.53 24.91 32.76
CA ARG A 54 3.62 24.23 33.50
C ARG A 54 3.98 22.88 32.89
N GLU A 55 2.98 22.09 32.47
CA GLU A 55 3.25 20.77 31.86
C GLU A 55 3.91 20.89 30.47
N LEU A 56 3.51 21.89 29.66
CA LEU A 56 4.21 22.20 28.41
C LEU A 56 5.65 22.65 28.66
N SER A 57 5.86 23.53 29.65
CA SER A 57 7.21 23.97 30.04
C SER A 57 8.08 22.81 30.55
N LEU A 58 7.50 21.83 31.24
CA LEU A 58 8.21 20.59 31.58
C LEU A 58 8.62 19.83 30.31
N CYS A 59 7.70 19.71 29.33
CA CYS A 59 8.01 19.05 28.06
C CYS A 59 9.15 19.76 27.33
N ASP A 60 9.12 21.09 27.25
CA ASP A 60 10.18 21.90 26.62
C ASP A 60 11.53 21.63 27.28
N ARG A 61 11.58 21.63 28.62
CA ARG A 61 12.82 21.33 29.36
C ARG A 61 13.30 19.90 29.10
N CYS A 62 12.41 18.92 29.15
CA CYS A 62 12.76 17.52 28.90
C CYS A 62 13.28 17.30 27.47
N LEU A 63 12.64 17.91 26.47
CA LEU A 63 13.05 17.82 25.07
C LEU A 63 14.32 18.64 24.77
N SER A 64 14.59 19.70 25.53
CA SER A 64 15.89 20.40 25.43
C SER A 64 17.08 19.55 25.91
N LEU A 65 16.83 18.55 26.76
CA LEU A 65 17.85 17.63 27.29
C LEU A 65 17.99 16.36 26.45
N ASP A 66 16.87 15.79 26.01
CA ASP A 66 16.81 14.64 25.10
C ASP A 66 15.64 14.86 24.13
N ASP A 67 15.97 15.46 22.99
CA ASP A 67 15.03 15.85 21.93
C ASP A 67 14.44 14.63 21.18
N ARG A 68 15.01 13.44 21.42
CA ARG A 68 14.56 12.13 20.95
C ARG A 68 13.79 11.33 22.00
N ASN A 69 13.48 11.92 23.16
CA ASN A 69 12.69 11.25 24.19
C ASN A 69 11.22 11.10 23.76
N PHE A 70 10.89 9.96 23.14
CA PHE A 70 9.54 9.70 22.65
C PHE A 70 8.47 9.70 23.76
N HIS A 71 8.81 9.34 25.01
CA HIS A 71 7.85 9.40 26.11
C HIS A 71 7.42 10.84 26.42
N CYS A 72 8.37 11.77 26.33
CA CYS A 72 8.08 13.19 26.50
C CYS A 72 7.24 13.72 25.33
N TRP A 73 7.54 13.29 24.10
CA TRP A 73 6.72 13.61 22.92
C TRP A 73 5.29 13.08 23.06
N ASP A 74 5.10 11.84 23.52
CA ASP A 74 3.79 11.24 23.77
C ASP A 74 3.01 12.02 24.83
N TYR A 75 3.67 12.36 25.93
CA TYR A 75 3.08 13.16 27.00
C TYR A 75 2.73 14.57 26.51
N ARG A 76 3.60 15.23 25.74
CA ARG A 76 3.31 16.54 25.13
C ARG A 76 2.05 16.48 24.27
N ARG A 77 1.90 15.47 23.40
CA ARG A 77 0.70 15.29 22.56
C ARG A 77 -0.56 15.14 23.41
N MET A 78 -0.49 14.43 24.54
CA MET A 78 -1.59 14.35 25.50
C MET A 78 -1.91 15.74 26.10
N VAL A 79 -0.90 16.47 26.57
CA VAL A 79 -1.07 17.81 27.16
C VAL A 79 -1.67 18.78 26.15
N VAL A 80 -1.17 18.84 24.92
CA VAL A 80 -1.71 19.66 23.82
C VAL A 80 -3.18 19.35 23.59
N LYS A 81 -3.53 18.06 23.49
CA LYS A 81 -4.93 17.63 23.29
C LYS A 81 -5.84 18.06 24.44
N MET A 82 -5.38 17.95 25.68
CA MET A 82 -6.17 18.28 26.87
C MET A 82 -6.29 19.78 27.12
N SER A 83 -5.27 20.54 26.76
CA SER A 83 -5.20 22.00 26.94
C SER A 83 -5.87 22.80 25.83
N GLY A 84 -6.11 22.17 24.67
CA GLY A 84 -6.67 22.86 23.51
C GLY A 84 -5.69 23.82 22.85
N VAL A 85 -4.37 23.56 22.97
CA VAL A 85 -3.35 24.35 22.26
C VAL A 85 -3.62 24.26 20.76
N PRO A 86 -3.67 25.41 20.05
CA PRO A 86 -3.86 25.43 18.61
C PRO A 86 -2.76 24.67 17.85
N VAL A 87 -3.15 23.98 16.77
CA VAL A 87 -2.25 23.13 15.97
C VAL A 87 -1.11 23.93 15.35
N ASP A 88 -1.36 25.17 14.94
CA ASP A 88 -0.36 26.10 14.40
C ASP A 88 0.73 26.46 15.40
N GLN A 89 0.41 26.53 16.69
CA GLN A 89 1.43 26.75 17.74
C GLN A 89 2.35 25.54 17.89
N GLU A 90 1.81 24.32 17.81
CA GLU A 90 2.63 23.10 17.85
C GLU A 90 3.45 22.92 16.58
N LEU A 91 2.94 23.35 15.43
CA LEU A 91 3.75 23.40 14.20
C LEU A 91 4.93 24.38 14.37
N GLY A 92 4.68 25.57 14.92
CA GLY A 92 5.73 26.54 15.27
C GLY A 92 6.75 26.00 16.29
N PHE A 93 6.32 25.16 17.24
CA PHE A 93 7.23 24.45 18.14
C PHE A 93 8.19 23.51 17.37
N THR A 94 7.68 22.78 16.38
CA THR A 94 8.55 21.94 15.54
C THR A 94 9.49 22.76 14.65
N ASP A 95 9.08 23.94 14.17
CA ASP A 95 9.96 24.85 13.41
C ASP A 95 11.17 25.26 14.27
N CYS A 96 10.94 25.64 15.53
CA CYS A 96 12.01 25.98 16.47
C CYS A 96 12.96 24.81 16.72
N LEU A 97 12.44 23.59 16.86
CA LEU A 97 13.27 22.41 17.08
C LEU A 97 14.09 22.01 15.85
N ILE A 98 13.52 22.09 14.65
CA ILE A 98 14.26 21.81 13.41
C ILE A 98 15.30 22.89 13.15
N GLY A 99 14.96 24.16 13.38
CA GLY A 99 15.90 25.27 13.24
C GLY A 99 17.10 25.19 14.20
N SER A 100 16.95 24.53 15.35
CA SER A 100 18.05 24.29 16.30
C SER A 100 18.77 22.96 16.07
N ASN A 101 18.05 21.90 15.71
CA ASN A 101 18.57 20.59 15.39
C ASN A 101 17.73 19.91 14.29
N PHE A 102 18.14 20.05 13.04
CA PHE A 102 17.43 19.45 11.91
C PHE A 102 17.52 17.91 11.90
N SER A 103 18.42 17.31 12.70
CA SER A 103 18.50 15.84 12.89
C SER A 103 17.48 15.26 13.86
N ASN A 104 16.58 16.08 14.37
CA ASN A 104 15.51 15.62 15.22
C ASN A 104 14.38 14.93 14.41
N TYR A 105 14.51 13.62 14.20
CA TYR A 105 13.47 12.80 13.59
C TYR A 105 12.09 12.95 14.25
N SER A 106 12.03 13.12 15.57
CA SER A 106 10.77 13.25 16.31
C SER A 106 10.01 14.52 15.89
N SER A 107 10.72 15.63 15.64
CA SER A 107 10.13 16.87 15.16
C SER A 107 9.54 16.70 13.76
N TRP A 108 10.28 16.11 12.83
CA TRP A 108 9.79 15.81 11.47
C TRP A 108 8.59 14.86 11.49
N HIS A 109 8.65 13.82 12.31
CA HIS A 109 7.52 12.91 12.49
C HIS A 109 6.30 13.67 13.04
N TYR A 110 6.48 14.52 14.06
CA TYR A 110 5.36 15.26 14.61
C TYR A 110 4.75 16.23 13.58
N ARG A 111 5.56 16.93 12.78
CA ARG A 111 5.09 17.72 11.64
C ARG A 111 4.22 16.92 10.69
N SER A 112 4.63 15.69 10.34
CA SER A 112 3.85 14.82 9.44
C SER A 112 2.44 14.51 9.96
N THR A 113 2.23 14.60 11.28
CA THR A 113 0.92 14.41 11.92
C THR A 113 0.13 15.71 12.10
N LEU A 114 0.80 16.86 12.18
CA LEU A 114 0.16 18.17 12.39
C LEU A 114 -0.29 18.80 11.06
N LEU A 115 0.51 18.67 10.00
CA LEU A 115 0.22 19.31 8.70
C LEU A 115 -1.15 18.91 8.12
N PRO A 116 -1.58 17.64 8.11
CA PRO A 116 -2.90 17.28 7.60
C PRO A 116 -4.06 17.87 8.42
N LEU A 117 -3.83 18.20 9.71
CA LEU A 117 -4.84 18.80 10.57
C LEU A 117 -5.02 20.30 10.30
N LEU A 118 -3.93 21.00 9.93
CA LEU A 118 -3.93 22.44 9.69
C LEU A 118 -4.21 22.80 8.23
N HIS A 119 -3.74 21.97 7.31
CA HIS A 119 -3.80 22.21 5.87
C HIS A 119 -4.41 21.00 5.14
N PRO A 120 -5.65 20.58 5.47
CA PRO A 120 -6.28 19.47 4.78
C PRO A 120 -6.47 19.79 3.30
N GLU A 121 -6.20 18.83 2.43
CA GLU A 121 -6.60 18.92 1.04
C GLU A 121 -8.13 19.01 0.96
N SER A 122 -8.65 19.99 0.18
CA SER A 122 -10.08 20.09 -0.06
C SER A 122 -10.53 18.89 -0.91
N PRO A 123 -11.70 18.28 -0.64
CA PRO A 123 -12.21 17.22 -1.51
C PRO A 123 -12.36 17.78 -2.93
N GLU A 124 -11.68 17.18 -3.90
CA GLU A 124 -11.84 17.55 -5.31
C GLU A 124 -13.31 17.37 -5.73
N PRO A 125 -13.84 18.23 -6.62
CA PRO A 125 -15.09 17.93 -7.29
C PRO A 125 -14.90 16.66 -8.14
N PRO A 126 -15.90 15.77 -8.21
CA PRO A 126 -15.78 14.52 -8.95
C PRO A 126 -15.43 14.78 -10.42
N SER A 127 -14.52 13.95 -10.95
CA SER A 127 -14.05 13.99 -12.34
C SER A 127 -15.21 14.07 -13.35
N PRO A 128 -15.02 14.67 -14.54
CA PRO A 128 -16.08 14.94 -15.53
C PRO A 128 -16.85 13.70 -16.01
N CYS A 129 -16.32 12.49 -15.77
CA CYS A 129 -16.97 11.22 -16.08
C CYS A 129 -18.13 10.88 -15.12
N HIS A 130 -18.28 11.60 -14.00
CA HIS A 130 -19.36 11.42 -13.05
C HIS A 130 -20.35 12.58 -13.14
N LYS A 131 -21.46 12.40 -13.86
CA LYS A 131 -22.64 13.23 -13.60
C LYS A 131 -23.21 12.79 -12.24
N PRO A 132 -23.29 13.67 -11.23
CA PRO A 132 -23.94 13.31 -9.97
C PRO A 132 -25.44 13.06 -10.23
N PRO A 133 -26.04 11.98 -9.69
CA PRO A 133 -27.48 11.83 -9.71
C PRO A 133 -28.11 13.00 -8.93
N GLN A 134 -29.18 13.59 -9.49
CA GLN A 134 -29.99 14.60 -8.83
C GLN A 134 -30.72 13.97 -7.62
N SER A 135 -30.03 13.81 -6.48
CA SER A 135 -30.57 13.63 -5.11
C SER A 135 -29.55 13.04 -4.11
N SER A 136 -28.27 13.40 -4.16
CA SER A 136 -27.31 13.00 -3.11
C SER A 136 -27.45 13.90 -1.87
N PRO A 137 -27.53 13.36 -0.64
CA PRO A 137 -27.40 14.15 0.58
C PRO A 137 -25.96 14.69 0.73
N PRO A 138 -25.73 15.74 1.54
CA PRO A 138 -24.40 16.31 1.70
C PRO A 138 -23.41 15.28 2.27
N PRO A 139 -22.11 15.41 1.95
CA PRO A 139 -21.09 14.49 2.44
C PRO A 139 -21.11 14.44 3.97
N SER A 140 -20.93 13.23 4.50
CA SER A 140 -20.82 12.97 5.94
C SER A 140 -19.71 13.83 6.55
N PRO A 141 -19.95 14.46 7.72
CA PRO A 141 -18.89 15.15 8.43
C PRO A 141 -17.94 14.09 9.00
N GLN A 142 -16.63 14.22 8.73
CA GLN A 142 -15.50 13.44 9.30
C GLN A 142 -14.88 12.32 8.43
N THR A 143 -14.59 12.59 7.15
CA THR A 143 -13.38 12.03 6.53
C THR A 143 -12.30 13.11 6.58
N HIS A 144 -11.47 13.10 7.64
CA HIS A 144 -10.27 13.93 7.65
C HIS A 144 -9.36 13.40 6.55
N SER A 145 -9.19 14.15 5.46
CA SER A 145 -8.18 13.84 4.46
C SER A 145 -6.82 13.83 5.16
N HIS A 146 -6.10 12.70 5.07
CA HIS A 146 -4.71 12.62 5.52
C HIS A 146 -3.75 13.38 4.58
N ARG A 147 -4.27 14.07 3.56
CA ARG A 147 -3.49 14.83 2.57
C ARG A 147 -3.30 16.28 3.02
N VAL A 148 -2.09 16.76 2.80
CA VAL A 148 -1.70 18.16 2.96
C VAL A 148 -1.97 18.86 1.64
N CYS A 149 -2.56 20.06 1.66
CA CYS A 149 -2.78 20.83 0.44
C CYS A 149 -1.47 21.13 -0.30
N GLU A 150 -1.53 21.20 -1.62
CA GLU A 150 -0.34 21.33 -2.46
C GLU A 150 0.51 22.57 -2.10
N GLU A 151 -0.12 23.72 -1.85
CA GLU A 151 0.59 24.95 -1.47
C GLU A 151 1.52 24.74 -0.27
N GLN A 152 1.05 23.99 0.73
CA GLN A 152 1.85 23.72 1.91
C GLN A 152 2.92 22.64 1.63
N LEU A 153 2.64 21.64 0.79
CA LEU A 153 3.64 20.65 0.38
C LEU A 153 4.83 21.32 -0.33
N LEU A 154 4.58 22.32 -1.18
CA LEU A 154 5.65 23.05 -1.88
C LEU A 154 6.59 23.77 -0.89
N LYS A 155 6.05 24.35 0.18
CA LYS A 155 6.85 24.99 1.24
C LYS A 155 7.66 23.96 2.03
N GLU A 156 7.10 22.79 2.30
CA GLU A 156 7.83 21.73 3.01
C GLU A 156 8.96 21.14 2.16
N TYR A 157 8.84 21.07 0.83
CA TYR A 157 9.97 20.63 -0.02
C TYR A 157 11.18 21.55 0.15
N GLU A 158 11.00 22.87 0.11
CA GLU A 158 12.08 23.85 0.32
C GLU A 158 12.71 23.73 1.72
N LEU A 159 11.88 23.59 2.76
CA LEU A 159 12.36 23.41 4.13
C LEU A 159 13.28 22.18 4.26
N VAL A 160 12.85 21.07 3.68
CA VAL A 160 13.55 19.78 3.79
C VAL A 160 14.79 19.75 2.91
N GLN A 161 14.73 20.37 1.74
CA GLN A 161 15.87 20.61 0.88
C GLN A 161 16.99 21.28 1.65
N ASN A 162 16.71 22.42 2.31
CA ASN A 162 17.70 23.11 3.12
C ASN A 162 18.33 22.22 4.20
N ALA A 163 17.55 21.33 4.83
CA ALA A 163 18.05 20.42 5.85
C ALA A 163 19.05 19.38 5.30
N PHE A 164 18.67 18.62 4.26
CA PHE A 164 19.57 17.57 3.75
C PHE A 164 20.71 18.10 2.87
N PHE A 165 20.66 19.33 2.36
CA PHE A 165 21.83 19.98 1.75
C PHE A 165 22.81 20.55 2.79
N THR A 166 22.32 20.85 4.00
CA THR A 166 23.17 21.30 5.11
C THR A 166 23.97 20.14 5.72
N ASP A 167 23.32 18.98 5.90
CA ASP A 167 23.99 17.73 6.26
C ASP A 167 23.40 16.54 5.48
N PRO A 168 24.02 16.17 4.36
CA PRO A 168 23.59 15.07 3.51
C PRO A 168 23.57 13.70 4.20
N ASN A 169 24.27 13.53 5.34
CA ASN A 169 24.33 12.26 6.05
C ASN A 169 23.16 12.05 7.00
N ASP A 170 22.43 13.11 7.34
CA ASP A 170 21.27 13.04 8.22
C ASP A 170 20.06 12.43 7.52
N GLN A 171 19.73 11.21 7.93
CA GLN A 171 18.61 10.46 7.39
C GLN A 171 17.23 11.08 7.66
N SER A 172 17.06 11.91 8.68
CA SER A 172 15.76 12.37 9.16
C SER A 172 15.02 13.18 8.11
N ALA A 173 15.73 14.15 7.52
CA ALA A 173 15.22 14.98 6.42
C ALA A 173 14.88 14.11 5.20
N TRP A 174 15.71 13.14 4.83
CA TRP A 174 15.45 12.23 3.71
C TRP A 174 14.20 11.34 3.91
N PHE A 175 13.99 10.82 5.13
CA PHE A 175 12.80 10.04 5.44
C PHE A 175 11.53 10.89 5.40
N TYR A 176 11.61 12.12 5.90
CA TYR A 176 10.49 13.07 5.82
C TYR A 176 10.23 13.52 4.38
N TYR A 177 11.27 13.76 3.58
CA TYR A 177 11.16 14.02 2.14
C TYR A 177 10.46 12.87 1.41
N ARG A 178 10.83 11.63 1.72
CA ARG A 178 10.14 10.44 1.20
C ARG A 178 8.67 10.40 1.60
N TRP A 179 8.30 10.89 2.78
CA TRP A 179 6.90 11.04 3.18
C TRP A 179 6.19 12.13 2.38
N LEU A 180 6.84 13.27 2.10
CA LEU A 180 6.30 14.34 1.23
C LEU A 180 6.09 13.87 -0.22
N LEU A 181 6.97 13.02 -0.74
CA LEU A 181 6.77 12.34 -2.03
C LEU A 181 5.72 11.22 -1.95
N GLY A 182 5.49 10.73 -0.74
CA GLY A 182 4.54 9.68 -0.42
C GLY A 182 3.10 10.11 -0.67
N ARG A 183 2.21 9.14 -0.69
CA ARG A 183 0.78 9.37 -0.94
C ARG A 183 -0.01 9.13 0.32
N ALA A 184 -1.09 9.86 0.49
CA ALA A 184 -2.08 9.49 1.49
C ALA A 184 -2.65 8.11 1.20
N GLU A 185 -3.20 7.51 2.25
CA GLU A 185 -3.96 6.29 2.11
C GLU A 185 -5.11 6.50 1.12
N ARG A 186 -5.30 5.52 0.23
CA ARG A 186 -6.41 5.52 -0.71
C ARG A 186 -7.70 5.24 0.03
N GLU A 187 -8.76 5.88 -0.43
CA GLU A 187 -10.10 5.48 -0.04
C GLU A 187 -10.38 4.04 -0.50
N GLU A 188 -11.18 3.36 0.29
CA GLU A 188 -11.64 2.02 -0.02
C GLU A 188 -12.70 2.11 -1.11
N MET A 189 -12.42 1.52 -2.27
CA MET A 189 -13.31 1.54 -3.43
C MET A 189 -13.32 0.18 -4.12
N ILE A 190 -14.40 -0.10 -4.85
CA ILE A 190 -14.45 -1.21 -5.80
C ILE A 190 -13.63 -0.78 -7.02
N SER A 191 -12.50 -1.44 -7.28
CA SER A 191 -11.57 -1.09 -8.37
C SER A 191 -11.86 -1.84 -9.66
N CYS A 192 -12.45 -3.03 -9.58
CA CYS A 192 -12.84 -3.81 -10.75
C CYS A 192 -14.05 -4.68 -10.44
N VAL A 193 -14.96 -4.81 -11.40
CA VAL A 193 -15.98 -5.86 -11.45
C VAL A 193 -15.78 -6.62 -12.75
N TYR A 194 -15.72 -7.94 -12.67
CA TYR A 194 -15.56 -8.85 -13.81
C TYR A 194 -16.66 -9.92 -13.74
N VAL A 195 -17.25 -10.23 -14.88
CA VAL A 195 -18.25 -11.29 -15.01
C VAL A 195 -17.85 -12.25 -16.14
N SER A 196 -17.94 -13.54 -15.85
CA SER A 196 -17.69 -14.64 -16.78
C SER A 196 -18.97 -15.44 -16.97
N ARG A 197 -19.45 -15.51 -18.21
CA ARG A 197 -20.59 -16.34 -18.61
C ARG A 197 -20.22 -17.83 -18.56
N ASP A 198 -19.06 -18.18 -19.10
CA ASP A 198 -18.61 -19.58 -19.21
C ASP A 198 -18.35 -20.24 -17.85
N GLU A 199 -17.93 -19.44 -16.87
CA GLU A 199 -17.68 -19.91 -15.50
C GLU A 199 -18.87 -19.63 -14.56
N GLU A 200 -19.93 -19.00 -15.07
CA GLU A 200 -21.05 -18.45 -14.29
C GLU A 200 -20.56 -17.77 -13.00
N ARG A 201 -19.60 -16.84 -13.14
CA ARG A 201 -18.87 -16.27 -11.98
C ARG A 201 -18.73 -14.77 -12.08
N VAL A 202 -18.80 -14.11 -10.93
CA VAL A 202 -18.44 -12.70 -10.75
C VAL A 202 -17.22 -12.60 -9.87
N ALA A 203 -16.27 -11.74 -10.25
CA ALA A 203 -15.13 -11.36 -9.44
C ALA A 203 -15.13 -9.85 -9.22
N VAL A 204 -14.79 -9.44 -8.01
CA VAL A 204 -14.73 -8.03 -7.60
C VAL A 204 -13.39 -7.77 -6.95
N ALA A 205 -12.69 -6.75 -7.45
CA ALA A 205 -11.46 -6.24 -6.85
C ALA A 205 -11.70 -4.93 -6.10
N PHE A 206 -10.94 -4.72 -5.04
CA PHE A 206 -10.97 -3.54 -4.18
C PHE A 206 -9.60 -2.86 -4.16
N SER A 207 -9.57 -1.55 -3.88
CA SER A 207 -8.33 -0.77 -3.77
C SER A 207 -7.45 -1.17 -2.57
N ARG A 208 -8.01 -1.87 -1.58
CA ARG A 208 -7.33 -2.42 -0.40
C ARG A 208 -7.93 -3.79 -0.04
N PRO A 209 -7.23 -4.63 0.74
CA PRO A 209 -7.81 -5.86 1.27
C PRO A 209 -9.00 -5.56 2.21
N VAL A 210 -10.18 -6.09 1.90
CA VAL A 210 -11.43 -5.89 2.67
C VAL A 210 -12.01 -7.21 3.15
N ASN A 211 -12.93 -7.14 4.10
CA ASN A 211 -13.85 -8.24 4.46
C ASN A 211 -15.16 -8.07 3.68
N THR A 212 -15.88 -9.15 3.35
CA THR A 212 -17.08 -9.14 2.46
C THR A 212 -18.36 -8.61 3.08
N VAL A 213 -18.29 -8.03 4.27
CA VAL A 213 -19.51 -7.58 4.95
C VAL A 213 -20.15 -6.47 4.11
N GLY A 214 -21.41 -6.69 3.69
CA GLY A 214 -22.19 -5.71 2.94
C GLY A 214 -22.05 -5.73 1.41
N LEU A 215 -21.53 -6.80 0.78
CA LEU A 215 -21.59 -6.92 -0.68
C LEU A 215 -22.92 -7.49 -1.17
N LEU A 216 -23.63 -6.72 -1.99
CA LEU A 216 -24.87 -7.11 -2.66
C LEU A 216 -24.66 -7.13 -4.18
N LEU A 217 -25.04 -8.23 -4.81
CA LEU A 217 -25.08 -8.35 -6.26
C LEU A 217 -26.52 -8.11 -6.75
N VAL A 218 -26.68 -7.21 -7.72
CA VAL A 218 -27.93 -6.97 -8.44
C VAL A 218 -27.71 -7.29 -9.91
N LEU A 219 -28.57 -8.12 -10.47
CA LEU A 219 -28.56 -8.50 -11.89
C LEU A 219 -29.91 -8.15 -12.50
N ASP A 220 -29.91 -7.35 -13.56
CA ASP A 220 -31.11 -6.87 -14.26
C ASP A 220 -32.14 -6.23 -13.32
N GLY A 221 -31.64 -5.45 -12.35
CA GLY A 221 -32.46 -4.78 -11.33
C GLY A 221 -32.99 -5.72 -10.23
N GLN A 222 -32.64 -7.00 -10.24
CA GLN A 222 -33.04 -7.97 -9.22
C GLN A 222 -31.86 -8.41 -8.34
N PRO A 223 -31.99 -8.36 -7.00
CA PRO A 223 -30.94 -8.81 -6.09
C PRO A 223 -30.72 -10.32 -6.22
N GLN A 224 -29.46 -10.74 -6.29
CA GLN A 224 -29.05 -12.12 -6.40
C GLN A 224 -28.61 -12.67 -5.04
N ARG A 225 -29.08 -13.88 -4.70
CA ARG A 225 -28.64 -14.58 -3.49
C ARG A 225 -27.38 -15.37 -3.78
N VAL A 226 -26.23 -14.73 -3.55
CA VAL A 226 -24.90 -15.30 -3.80
C VAL A 226 -24.09 -15.37 -2.51
N GLU A 227 -23.10 -16.27 -2.48
CA GLU A 227 -22.13 -16.37 -1.40
C GLU A 227 -20.77 -15.86 -1.89
N TRP A 228 -20.28 -14.79 -1.27
CA TRP A 228 -18.96 -14.24 -1.55
C TRP A 228 -17.87 -15.00 -0.80
N ARG A 229 -16.84 -15.40 -1.52
CA ARG A 229 -15.67 -16.10 -0.97
C ARG A 229 -14.37 -15.52 -1.49
N SER A 230 -13.31 -15.68 -0.70
CA SER A 230 -11.96 -15.27 -1.11
C SER A 230 -11.43 -16.21 -2.19
N VAL A 231 -10.57 -15.69 -3.07
CA VAL A 231 -9.84 -16.46 -4.08
C VAL A 231 -8.85 -17.47 -3.50
N HIS A 232 -8.43 -17.29 -2.24
CA HIS A 232 -7.52 -18.21 -1.55
C HIS A 232 -7.93 -18.39 -0.08
N PRO A 233 -7.90 -19.62 0.47
CA PRO A 233 -8.41 -19.93 1.82
C PRO A 233 -7.64 -19.24 2.95
N ARG A 234 -6.38 -18.81 2.72
CA ARG A 234 -5.60 -18.07 3.73
C ARG A 234 -6.06 -16.63 3.94
N PHE A 235 -6.80 -16.04 3.00
CA PHE A 235 -7.19 -14.63 3.11
C PHE A 235 -8.52 -14.49 3.85
N LYS A 236 -8.45 -13.93 5.06
CA LYS A 236 -9.62 -13.41 5.78
C LYS A 236 -10.03 -12.02 5.28
N HIS A 237 -9.04 -11.22 4.89
CA HIS A 237 -9.20 -9.95 4.17
C HIS A 237 -8.54 -10.13 2.82
N SER A 238 -9.28 -9.88 1.74
CA SER A 238 -8.81 -10.07 0.38
C SER A 238 -9.12 -8.81 -0.43
N PRO A 239 -8.21 -8.38 -1.33
CA PRO A 239 -8.53 -7.37 -2.32
C PRO A 239 -9.39 -7.94 -3.45
N VAL A 240 -9.51 -9.27 -3.61
CA VAL A 240 -10.36 -9.90 -4.63
C VAL A 240 -11.32 -10.91 -3.99
N TRP A 241 -12.59 -10.77 -4.32
CA TRP A 241 -13.68 -11.64 -3.88
C TRP A 241 -14.45 -12.17 -5.08
N ILE A 242 -14.93 -13.40 -4.99
CA ILE A 242 -15.67 -14.07 -6.05
C ILE A 242 -16.98 -14.63 -5.53
N CYS A 243 -17.97 -14.73 -6.41
CA CYS A 243 -19.18 -15.51 -6.17
C CYS A 243 -19.61 -16.23 -7.45
N ASP A 244 -20.25 -17.38 -7.28
CA ASP A 244 -20.86 -18.08 -8.41
C ASP A 244 -22.29 -17.58 -8.61
N LEU A 245 -22.67 -17.44 -9.86
CA LEU A 245 -24.00 -17.07 -10.29
C LEU A 245 -24.89 -18.31 -10.35
N PRO A 246 -26.19 -18.19 -10.03
CA PRO A 246 -27.12 -19.28 -10.26
C PRO A 246 -27.14 -19.67 -11.75
N PRO A 247 -27.24 -20.97 -12.09
CA PRO A 247 -27.16 -21.41 -13.47
C PRO A 247 -28.20 -20.75 -14.38
N GLY A 248 -27.76 -20.34 -15.57
CA GLY A 248 -28.62 -19.71 -16.58
C GLY A 248 -29.03 -18.26 -16.30
N THR A 249 -28.53 -17.64 -15.22
CA THR A 249 -28.77 -16.20 -14.94
C THR A 249 -28.14 -15.27 -15.95
N THR A 250 -27.03 -15.69 -16.56
CA THR A 250 -26.37 -14.99 -17.67
C THR A 250 -26.59 -15.74 -18.98
N SER A 251 -27.83 -16.11 -19.29
CA SER A 251 -28.18 -16.79 -20.54
C SER A 251 -27.98 -15.88 -21.76
N ASP A 252 -27.66 -16.43 -22.93
CA ASP A 252 -27.42 -15.60 -24.14
C ASP A 252 -28.72 -15.21 -24.89
N ILE A 253 -29.84 -15.19 -24.16
CA ILE A 253 -31.19 -14.98 -24.72
C ILE A 253 -31.59 -13.49 -24.65
N SER A 254 -31.14 -12.77 -23.63
CA SER A 254 -31.34 -11.32 -23.50
C SER A 254 -30.26 -10.54 -24.27
N ASN A 255 -30.59 -9.30 -24.66
CA ASN A 255 -29.67 -8.39 -25.37
C ASN A 255 -28.45 -8.00 -24.52
N GLU A 256 -28.65 -7.85 -23.23
CA GLU A 256 -27.63 -7.56 -22.24
C GLU A 256 -28.09 -8.04 -20.86
N HIS A 257 -27.13 -8.24 -19.97
CA HIS A 257 -27.34 -8.39 -18.54
C HIS A 257 -26.60 -7.27 -17.82
N ASN A 258 -27.35 -6.46 -17.06
CA ASN A 258 -26.79 -5.35 -16.29
C ASN A 258 -26.50 -5.82 -14.87
N LEU A 259 -25.22 -5.78 -14.49
CA LEU A 259 -24.72 -6.25 -13.22
C LEU A 259 -24.21 -5.07 -12.39
N THR A 260 -24.76 -4.92 -11.19
CA THR A 260 -24.33 -3.90 -10.23
C THR A 260 -23.87 -4.59 -8.95
N VAL A 261 -22.64 -4.29 -8.53
CA VAL A 261 -22.12 -4.68 -7.22
C VAL A 261 -22.22 -3.48 -6.28
N HIS A 262 -23.01 -3.61 -5.22
CA HIS A 262 -23.10 -2.61 -4.15
C HIS A 262 -22.26 -3.02 -2.96
N TRP A 263 -21.48 -2.09 -2.43
CA TRP A 263 -20.85 -2.18 -1.11
C TRP A 263 -21.61 -1.28 -0.14
N THR A 264 -22.54 -1.88 0.60
CA THR A 264 -23.56 -1.15 1.36
C THR A 264 -23.00 -0.34 2.53
N GLU A 265 -21.95 -0.82 3.20
CA GLU A 265 -21.30 -0.13 4.31
C GLU A 265 -20.66 1.21 3.91
N LYS A 266 -20.21 1.31 2.66
CA LYS A 266 -19.56 2.50 2.10
C LYS A 266 -20.46 3.30 1.19
N HIS A 267 -21.66 2.80 0.89
CA HIS A 267 -22.57 3.38 -0.10
C HIS A 267 -21.95 3.52 -1.50
N ILE A 268 -21.01 2.64 -1.85
CA ILE A 268 -20.34 2.60 -3.17
C ILE A 268 -20.98 1.52 -4.02
N HIS A 269 -21.05 1.73 -5.34
CA HIS A 269 -21.44 0.68 -6.27
C HIS A 269 -20.62 0.75 -7.55
N ARG A 270 -20.60 -0.36 -8.29
CA ARG A 270 -19.98 -0.43 -9.62
C ARG A 270 -20.82 -1.28 -10.56
N ASP A 271 -21.05 -0.74 -11.75
CA ASP A 271 -21.85 -1.34 -12.80
C ASP A 271 -20.97 -2.01 -13.86
N CYS A 272 -21.47 -3.10 -14.44
CA CYS A 272 -20.87 -3.83 -15.54
C CYS A 272 -21.99 -4.41 -16.42
N ALA A 273 -21.90 -4.27 -17.74
CA ALA A 273 -22.89 -4.82 -18.67
C ALA A 273 -22.30 -6.00 -19.46
N LEU A 274 -22.97 -7.15 -19.42
CA LEU A 274 -22.62 -8.34 -20.20
C LEU A 274 -23.54 -8.46 -21.42
N TYR A 275 -23.01 -8.15 -22.59
CA TYR A 275 -23.77 -8.18 -23.85
C TYR A 275 -23.93 -9.60 -24.43
N THR A 276 -24.98 -9.81 -25.23
CA THR A 276 -25.18 -11.05 -25.99
C THR A 276 -23.97 -11.38 -26.87
N GLY A 277 -23.62 -12.66 -26.97
CA GLY A 277 -22.50 -13.16 -27.76
C GLY A 277 -21.12 -12.89 -27.14
N ARG A 278 -21.03 -12.20 -26.00
CA ARG A 278 -19.79 -12.08 -25.21
C ARG A 278 -19.78 -13.12 -24.10
N SER A 279 -18.64 -13.80 -23.95
CA SER A 279 -18.38 -14.76 -22.86
C SER A 279 -18.02 -14.07 -21.55
N GLU A 280 -17.58 -12.81 -21.59
CA GLU A 280 -17.15 -12.06 -20.41
C GLU A 280 -17.32 -10.55 -20.60
N SER A 281 -17.35 -9.82 -19.48
CA SER A 281 -17.34 -8.36 -19.45
C SER A 281 -16.73 -7.84 -18.14
N TRP A 282 -16.29 -6.59 -18.13
CA TRP A 282 -15.73 -5.97 -16.94
C TRP A 282 -15.91 -4.45 -16.93
N CYS A 283 -15.78 -3.90 -15.72
CA CYS A 283 -15.62 -2.48 -15.47
C CYS A 283 -14.46 -2.30 -14.49
N ARG A 284 -13.40 -1.62 -14.92
CA ARG A 284 -12.14 -1.45 -14.17
C ARG A 284 -11.70 0.00 -14.30
N ASP A 285 -11.27 0.60 -13.19
CA ASP A 285 -10.50 1.85 -13.33
C ASP A 285 -9.05 1.49 -13.63
N SER A 286 -8.42 2.22 -14.55
CA SER A 286 -7.01 2.01 -14.84
C SER A 286 -6.14 2.45 -13.66
N ALA A 287 -4.90 1.94 -13.60
CA ALA A 287 -3.91 2.42 -12.66
C ALA A 287 -3.61 3.92 -12.85
N THR A 288 -3.86 4.47 -14.05
CA THR A 288 -3.73 5.90 -14.33
C THR A 288 -4.91 6.67 -13.73
N ASP A 289 -6.15 6.25 -13.98
CA ASP A 289 -7.37 6.90 -13.47
C ASP A 289 -7.41 6.92 -11.93
N GLN A 290 -6.87 5.88 -11.30
CA GLN A 290 -6.80 5.76 -9.83
C GLN A 290 -5.56 6.42 -9.22
N GLU A 291 -4.70 7.05 -10.03
CA GLU A 291 -3.39 7.53 -9.59
C GLU A 291 -2.58 6.46 -8.84
N LEU A 292 -2.68 5.20 -9.29
CA LEU A 292 -2.23 4.01 -8.57
C LEU A 292 -0.73 4.00 -8.29
N PHE A 293 0.05 4.35 -9.30
CA PHE A 293 1.51 4.31 -9.25
C PHE A 293 2.18 5.67 -9.35
N ARG A 294 1.43 6.73 -9.67
CA ARG A 294 1.81 8.15 -9.52
C ARG A 294 0.55 9.01 -9.35
N SER A 295 0.67 10.13 -8.65
CA SER A 295 -0.36 11.17 -8.67
C SER A 295 -0.12 12.11 -9.83
N GLU A 296 -1.19 12.71 -10.35
CA GLU A 296 -1.04 13.82 -11.27
C GLU A 296 -0.35 14.98 -10.55
N LEU A 297 0.55 15.64 -11.27
CA LEU A 297 1.34 16.74 -10.73
C LEU A 297 0.88 18.02 -11.40
N SER A 298 0.64 19.06 -10.61
CA SER A 298 0.51 20.42 -11.14
C SER A 298 1.78 20.86 -11.87
N VAL A 299 1.68 21.95 -12.64
CA VAL A 299 2.84 22.53 -13.31
C VAL A 299 3.86 23.02 -12.28
N GLU A 300 3.38 23.64 -11.21
CA GLU A 300 4.18 24.15 -10.10
C GLU A 300 4.92 23.00 -9.39
N LYS A 301 4.20 21.94 -9.00
CA LYS A 301 4.80 20.78 -8.33
C LYS A 301 5.79 20.04 -9.22
N THR A 302 5.47 19.90 -10.50
CA THR A 302 6.39 19.31 -11.50
C THR A 302 7.69 20.12 -11.59
N SER A 303 7.60 21.44 -11.67
CA SER A 303 8.76 22.34 -11.72
C SER A 303 9.64 22.20 -10.48
N VAL A 304 9.03 22.18 -9.28
CA VAL A 304 9.75 21.98 -8.02
C VAL A 304 10.45 20.63 -7.99
N LEU A 305 9.75 19.53 -8.29
CA LEU A 305 10.36 18.19 -8.26
C LEU A 305 11.47 18.02 -9.32
N GLN A 306 11.38 18.69 -10.48
CA GLN A 306 12.46 18.71 -11.46
C GLN A 306 13.69 19.47 -10.94
N SER A 307 13.49 20.61 -10.27
CA SER A 307 14.56 21.36 -9.61
C SER A 307 15.24 20.53 -8.52
N GLU A 308 14.45 19.80 -7.71
CA GLU A 308 14.96 18.88 -6.69
C GLU A 308 15.77 17.75 -7.28
N LEU A 309 15.32 17.17 -8.41
CA LEU A 309 16.07 16.12 -9.11
C LEU A 309 17.42 16.64 -9.62
N GLN A 310 17.45 17.83 -10.21
CA GLN A 310 18.69 18.48 -10.65
C GLN A 310 19.64 18.73 -9.48
N SER A 311 19.12 19.24 -8.37
CA SER A 311 19.90 19.53 -7.17
C SER A 311 20.46 18.25 -6.54
N CYS A 312 19.66 17.18 -6.47
CA CYS A 312 20.14 15.88 -6.00
C CYS A 312 21.21 15.29 -6.92
N ASN A 313 21.11 15.45 -8.24
CA ASN A 313 22.16 15.01 -9.15
C ASN A 313 23.48 15.76 -8.90
N GLN A 314 23.44 17.07 -8.65
CA GLN A 314 24.63 17.84 -8.26
C GLN A 314 25.22 17.35 -6.93
N LEU A 315 24.37 17.03 -5.95
CA LEU A 315 24.82 16.47 -4.68
C LEU A 315 25.46 15.09 -4.87
N GLN A 316 24.93 14.24 -5.76
CA GLN A 316 25.51 12.95 -6.09
C GLN A 316 26.90 13.09 -6.73
N GLU A 317 27.15 14.13 -7.52
CA GLU A 317 28.50 14.39 -8.06
C GLU A 317 29.50 14.72 -6.95
N LEU A 318 29.07 15.46 -5.91
CA LEU A 318 29.89 15.81 -4.76
C LEU A 318 30.06 14.64 -3.77
N GLU A 319 28.99 13.87 -3.55
CA GLU A 319 28.93 12.74 -2.63
C GLU A 319 28.43 11.46 -3.32
N PRO A 320 29.26 10.81 -4.15
CA PRO A 320 28.83 9.67 -4.98
C PRO A 320 28.42 8.43 -4.19
N LEU A 321 28.81 8.35 -2.91
CA LEU A 321 28.47 7.26 -1.99
C LEU A 321 27.28 7.60 -1.08
N ASN A 322 26.60 8.73 -1.29
CA ASN A 322 25.43 9.09 -0.50
C ASN A 322 24.20 8.27 -0.96
N LYS A 323 23.97 7.17 -0.25
CA LYS A 323 22.83 6.27 -0.46
C LYS A 323 21.46 6.94 -0.36
N TRP A 324 21.31 8.00 0.44
CA TRP A 324 20.05 8.69 0.62
C TRP A 324 19.75 9.57 -0.59
N CYS A 325 20.76 10.30 -1.07
CA CYS A 325 20.69 11.05 -2.32
C CYS A 325 20.33 10.14 -3.50
N LEU A 326 21.06 9.02 -3.68
CA LEU A 326 20.78 8.02 -4.72
C LEU A 326 19.34 7.49 -4.68
N LEU A 327 18.85 7.14 -3.49
CA LEU A 327 17.47 6.66 -3.33
C LEU A 327 16.46 7.77 -3.63
N THR A 328 16.72 9.01 -3.22
CA THR A 328 15.83 10.16 -3.49
C THR A 328 15.76 10.49 -4.98
N ILE A 329 16.88 10.43 -5.72
CA ILE A 329 16.91 10.57 -7.19
C ILE A 329 15.98 9.53 -7.84
N ILE A 330 16.05 8.27 -7.41
CA ILE A 330 15.15 7.21 -7.88
C ILE A 330 13.67 7.54 -7.60
N LEU A 331 13.36 8.03 -6.40
CA LEU A 331 12.00 8.38 -6.00
C LEU A 331 11.46 9.61 -6.75
N LEU A 332 12.32 10.58 -7.06
CA LEU A 332 11.99 11.76 -7.85
C LEU A 332 11.72 11.40 -9.31
N MET A 333 12.60 10.60 -9.93
CA MET A 333 12.36 10.05 -11.27
C MET A 333 11.04 9.27 -11.34
N ARG A 334 10.73 8.48 -10.29
CA ARG A 334 9.46 7.77 -10.16
C ARG A 334 8.25 8.71 -10.09
N ALA A 335 8.36 9.80 -9.32
CA ALA A 335 7.29 10.77 -9.15
C ALA A 335 7.03 11.57 -10.44
N LEU A 336 8.09 11.96 -11.15
CA LEU A 336 8.03 12.77 -12.36
C LEU A 336 7.57 11.98 -13.59
N ASP A 337 8.34 10.98 -13.99
CA ASP A 337 8.06 10.19 -15.19
C ASP A 337 8.68 8.79 -15.09
N PRO A 338 7.96 7.81 -14.52
CA PRO A 338 8.50 6.48 -14.27
C PRO A 338 8.82 5.70 -15.55
N LEU A 339 8.16 6.02 -16.68
CA LEU A 339 8.39 5.38 -17.97
C LEU A 339 9.56 6.06 -18.70
N GLY A 340 9.63 7.39 -18.68
CA GLY A 340 10.71 8.16 -19.29
C GLY A 340 12.08 7.92 -18.63
N TYR A 341 12.11 7.76 -17.30
CA TYR A 341 13.35 7.53 -16.53
C TYR A 341 13.64 6.05 -16.23
N GLU A 342 13.01 5.09 -16.92
CA GLU A 342 13.14 3.68 -16.57
C GLU A 342 14.61 3.20 -16.62
N LYS A 343 15.37 3.60 -17.65
CA LYS A 343 16.76 3.18 -17.84
C LYS A 343 17.68 3.77 -16.76
N GLU A 344 17.52 5.06 -16.50
CA GLU A 344 18.26 5.81 -15.49
C GLU A 344 17.96 5.26 -14.09
N THR A 345 16.69 4.95 -13.81
CA THR A 345 16.26 4.33 -12.55
C THR A 345 16.97 3.00 -12.31
N LEU A 346 17.07 2.14 -13.33
CA LEU A 346 17.77 0.86 -13.22
C LEU A 346 19.28 1.03 -12.94
N ALA A 347 19.92 2.01 -13.58
CA ALA A 347 21.34 2.32 -13.35
C ALA A 347 21.59 2.83 -11.92
N HIS A 348 20.70 3.68 -11.40
CA HIS A 348 20.79 4.16 -10.02
C HIS A 348 20.56 3.04 -9.01
N PHE A 349 19.63 2.10 -9.27
CA PHE A 349 19.47 0.92 -8.42
C PHE A 349 20.72 0.04 -8.38
N GLN A 350 21.45 -0.11 -9.48
CA GLN A 350 22.71 -0.85 -9.51
C GLN A 350 23.75 -0.17 -8.61
N THR A 351 23.96 1.14 -8.81
CA THR A 351 24.88 1.95 -7.99
C THR A 351 24.51 1.89 -6.51
N LEU A 352 23.22 2.04 -6.17
CA LEU A 352 22.74 2.02 -4.79
C LEU A 352 22.97 0.66 -4.11
N LYS A 353 22.85 -0.45 -4.84
CA LYS A 353 23.15 -1.80 -4.31
C LYS A 353 24.62 -1.98 -4.00
N GLU A 354 25.51 -1.35 -4.75
CA GLU A 354 26.96 -1.38 -4.52
C GLU A 354 27.35 -0.52 -3.31
N VAL A 355 26.80 0.71 -3.25
CA VAL A 355 27.03 1.65 -2.15
C VAL A 355 26.48 1.13 -0.82
N ASP A 356 25.36 0.42 -0.84
CA ASP A 356 24.65 -0.04 0.35
C ASP A 356 24.23 -1.51 0.26
N SER A 357 25.27 -2.35 0.26
CA SER A 357 25.17 -3.81 0.10
C SER A 357 24.26 -4.51 1.12
N MET A 358 24.20 -3.99 2.36
CA MET A 358 23.35 -4.54 3.43
C MET A 358 21.85 -4.48 3.09
N ARG A 359 21.43 -3.57 2.20
CA ARG A 359 20.03 -3.42 1.73
C ARG A 359 19.83 -3.84 0.28
N SER A 360 20.78 -4.55 -0.32
CA SER A 360 20.71 -4.97 -1.73
C SER A 360 19.45 -5.79 -2.07
N ALA A 361 18.98 -6.64 -1.14
CA ALA A 361 17.74 -7.38 -1.28
C ALA A 361 16.52 -6.44 -1.32
N TYR A 362 16.44 -5.49 -0.38
CA TYR A 362 15.40 -4.46 -0.36
C TYR A 362 15.36 -3.66 -1.66
N TYR A 363 16.52 -3.24 -2.18
CA TYR A 363 16.60 -2.53 -3.45
C TYR A 363 16.22 -3.39 -4.65
N SER A 364 16.47 -4.70 -4.60
CA SER A 364 16.04 -5.62 -5.65
C SER A 364 14.52 -5.78 -5.65
N ASP A 365 13.91 -5.86 -4.48
CA ASP A 365 12.45 -5.91 -4.34
C ASP A 365 11.80 -4.59 -4.76
N LEU A 366 12.37 -3.44 -4.37
CA LEU A 366 11.87 -2.13 -4.77
C LEU A 366 11.99 -1.91 -6.29
N CYS A 367 13.11 -2.33 -6.88
CA CYS A 367 13.29 -2.32 -8.33
C CYS A 367 12.26 -3.22 -9.02
N SER A 368 12.03 -4.43 -8.51
CA SER A 368 11.01 -5.35 -9.03
C SER A 368 9.62 -4.71 -9.01
N LYS A 369 9.28 -4.04 -7.89
CA LYS A 369 8.05 -3.28 -7.75
C LYS A 369 7.91 -2.21 -8.84
N PHE A 370 8.93 -1.38 -9.06
CA PHE A 370 8.87 -0.32 -10.06
C PHE A 370 8.75 -0.85 -11.49
N MET A 371 9.43 -1.95 -11.81
CA MET A 371 9.32 -2.60 -13.11
C MET A 371 7.91 -3.19 -13.33
N ILE A 372 7.32 -3.83 -12.32
CA ILE A 372 5.94 -4.34 -12.39
C ILE A 372 4.96 -3.20 -12.61
N GLU A 373 5.06 -2.11 -11.83
CA GLU A 373 4.21 -0.95 -12.00
C GLU A 373 4.34 -0.33 -13.41
N ASN A 374 5.56 -0.22 -13.96
CA ASN A 374 5.79 0.23 -15.34
C ASN A 374 5.13 -0.69 -16.37
N THR A 375 5.24 -2.00 -16.18
CA THR A 375 4.62 -2.97 -17.09
C THR A 375 3.09 -2.88 -17.04
N ILE A 376 2.49 -2.65 -15.85
CA ILE A 376 1.04 -2.42 -15.74
C ILE A 376 0.64 -1.17 -16.53
N LEU A 377 1.37 -0.05 -16.38
CA LEU A 377 1.08 1.18 -17.13
C LEU A 377 1.20 0.97 -18.66
N LYS A 378 2.24 0.26 -19.12
CA LYS A 378 2.42 -0.05 -20.55
C LYS A 378 1.31 -0.96 -21.08
N MET A 379 0.89 -1.95 -20.29
CA MET A 379 -0.20 -2.87 -20.63
C MET A 379 -1.52 -2.12 -20.77
N GLU A 380 -1.83 -1.22 -19.83
CA GLU A 380 -3.03 -0.38 -19.87
C GLU A 380 -3.03 0.58 -21.05
N TYR A 381 -1.89 1.25 -21.32
CA TYR A 381 -1.75 2.14 -22.47
C TYR A 381 -1.94 1.42 -23.81
N ALA A 382 -1.52 0.16 -23.90
CA ALA A 382 -1.71 -0.67 -25.08
C ALA A 382 -3.09 -1.34 -25.16
N GLU A 383 -3.93 -1.20 -24.13
CA GLU A 383 -5.24 -1.85 -24.00
C GLU A 383 -5.19 -3.39 -24.18
N VAL A 384 -4.10 -4.02 -23.72
CA VAL A 384 -3.90 -5.47 -23.81
C VAL A 384 -4.08 -6.16 -22.46
N ARG A 385 -4.41 -7.45 -22.48
CA ARG A 385 -4.52 -8.32 -21.28
C ARG A 385 -3.32 -9.26 -21.13
N VAL A 386 -2.19 -8.87 -21.72
CA VAL A 386 -0.93 -9.62 -21.71
C VAL A 386 0.07 -8.87 -20.85
N PHE A 387 0.50 -9.50 -19.75
CA PHE A 387 1.50 -8.96 -18.85
C PHE A 387 2.84 -9.69 -19.05
N SER A 388 3.78 -9.05 -19.74
CA SER A 388 5.10 -9.63 -20.02
C SER A 388 6.22 -8.84 -19.34
N ILE A 389 7.00 -9.51 -18.50
CA ILE A 389 8.11 -8.94 -17.74
C ILE A 389 9.28 -9.93 -17.63
N SER A 390 9.65 -10.51 -18.77
CA SER A 390 10.78 -11.42 -18.86
C SER A 390 12.14 -10.70 -18.81
N ASP A 391 13.15 -11.39 -18.28
CA ASP A 391 14.54 -10.90 -18.21
C ASP A 391 14.70 -9.55 -17.49
N LYS A 392 14.09 -9.45 -16.30
CA LYS A 392 14.11 -8.23 -15.46
C LYS A 392 14.72 -8.43 -14.08
N ASN A 393 15.34 -9.58 -13.82
CA ASN A 393 15.91 -9.91 -12.51
C ASN A 393 14.90 -9.77 -11.34
N LEU A 394 13.61 -10.00 -11.58
CA LEU A 394 12.58 -9.88 -10.54
C LEU A 394 12.86 -10.83 -9.39
N THR A 395 12.85 -10.30 -8.17
CA THR A 395 13.00 -11.08 -6.93
C THR A 395 11.67 -11.30 -6.20
N THR A 396 10.68 -10.47 -6.50
CA THR A 396 9.35 -10.51 -5.87
C THR A 396 8.27 -10.07 -6.85
N LEU A 397 7.02 -10.46 -6.55
CA LEU A 397 5.81 -10.01 -7.24
C LEU A 397 5.00 -9.09 -6.31
N CYS A 398 4.37 -8.06 -6.88
CA CYS A 398 3.48 -7.13 -6.17
C CYS A 398 2.35 -6.67 -7.08
N HIS A 399 1.35 -5.99 -6.52
CA HIS A 399 0.21 -5.43 -7.27
C HIS A 399 -0.56 -6.47 -8.10
N LEU A 400 -0.58 -7.73 -7.64
CA LEU A 400 -1.28 -8.83 -8.32
C LEU A 400 -2.80 -8.63 -8.33
N ASP A 401 -3.32 -7.82 -7.41
CA ASP A 401 -4.70 -7.35 -7.39
C ASP A 401 -5.08 -6.54 -8.64
N GLN A 402 -4.11 -5.91 -9.30
CA GLN A 402 -4.32 -5.17 -10.55
C GLN A 402 -4.39 -6.07 -11.79
N LEU A 403 -4.04 -7.35 -11.63
CA LEU A 403 -3.91 -8.28 -12.75
C LEU A 403 -5.12 -9.22 -12.87
N LEU A 404 -6.24 -8.92 -12.22
CA LEU A 404 -7.49 -9.72 -12.26
C LEU A 404 -7.88 -10.12 -13.68
N LEU A 405 -7.73 -9.18 -14.62
CA LEU A 405 -8.15 -9.32 -16.01
C LEU A 405 -7.07 -9.91 -16.93
N VAL A 406 -5.83 -10.11 -16.46
CA VAL A 406 -4.74 -10.62 -17.31
C VAL A 406 -5.02 -12.05 -17.75
N THR A 407 -4.87 -12.31 -19.05
CA THR A 407 -5.03 -13.65 -19.64
C THR A 407 -3.71 -14.36 -19.87
N HIS A 408 -2.64 -13.61 -20.15
CA HIS A 408 -1.32 -14.18 -20.42
C HIS A 408 -0.29 -13.48 -19.55
N ILE A 409 0.50 -14.24 -18.79
CA ILE A 409 1.58 -13.70 -17.98
C ILE A 409 2.91 -14.37 -18.32
N ASN A 410 3.91 -13.55 -18.65
CA ASN A 410 5.28 -14.01 -18.88
C ASN A 410 6.23 -13.43 -17.82
N LEU A 411 6.67 -14.30 -16.93
CA LEU A 411 7.61 -14.05 -15.83
C LEU A 411 8.96 -14.75 -16.06
N SER A 412 9.22 -15.23 -17.28
CA SER A 412 10.39 -16.05 -17.57
C SER A 412 11.73 -15.31 -17.38
N SER A 413 12.80 -16.04 -17.10
CA SER A 413 14.16 -15.49 -16.93
C SER A 413 14.25 -14.43 -15.83
N ASN A 414 13.71 -14.75 -14.65
CA ASN A 414 13.78 -13.90 -13.46
C ASN A 414 14.39 -14.67 -12.27
N LYS A 415 14.31 -14.11 -11.05
CA LYS A 415 14.87 -14.71 -9.83
C LYS A 415 13.77 -15.05 -8.82
N LEU A 416 12.57 -15.34 -9.29
CA LEU A 416 11.43 -15.67 -8.45
C LEU A 416 11.64 -17.02 -7.77
N GLN A 417 11.40 -17.10 -6.47
CA GLN A 417 11.49 -18.34 -5.69
C GLN A 417 10.12 -18.97 -5.41
N ARG A 418 9.05 -18.21 -5.55
CA ARG A 418 7.69 -18.64 -5.24
C ARG A 418 6.67 -17.86 -6.05
N LEU A 419 5.54 -18.49 -6.33
CA LEU A 419 4.32 -17.79 -6.70
C LEU A 419 3.47 -17.61 -5.43
N PRO A 420 3.38 -16.39 -4.88
CA PRO A 420 2.78 -16.17 -3.57
C PRO A 420 1.25 -16.33 -3.63
N PRO A 421 0.55 -16.55 -2.49
CA PRO A 421 -0.90 -16.78 -2.46
C PRO A 421 -1.73 -15.70 -3.18
N GLN A 422 -1.21 -14.46 -3.25
CA GLN A 422 -1.84 -13.35 -3.96
C GLN A 422 -1.94 -13.58 -5.47
N PHE A 423 -1.18 -14.53 -6.03
CA PHE A 423 -1.26 -14.91 -7.44
C PHE A 423 -2.62 -15.52 -7.81
N ALA A 424 -3.36 -16.06 -6.83
CA ALA A 424 -4.73 -16.55 -7.03
C ALA A 424 -5.71 -15.44 -7.43
N MET A 425 -5.33 -14.16 -7.35
CA MET A 425 -6.15 -13.01 -7.78
C MET A 425 -6.35 -12.94 -9.30
N LEU A 426 -5.52 -13.62 -10.10
CA LEU A 426 -5.54 -13.55 -11.56
C LEU A 426 -6.63 -14.46 -12.16
N GLN A 427 -7.90 -14.15 -11.90
CA GLN A 427 -9.05 -15.00 -12.24
C GLN A 427 -9.31 -15.16 -13.75
N CYS A 428 -8.66 -14.37 -14.60
CA CYS A 428 -8.72 -14.51 -16.06
C CYS A 428 -7.51 -15.21 -16.68
N LEU A 429 -6.53 -15.66 -15.89
CA LEU A 429 -5.27 -16.18 -16.42
C LEU A 429 -5.47 -17.51 -17.17
N GLU A 430 -4.98 -17.57 -18.40
CA GLU A 430 -5.01 -18.72 -19.31
C GLU A 430 -3.63 -19.31 -19.51
N VAL A 431 -2.59 -18.47 -19.61
CA VAL A 431 -1.21 -18.89 -19.88
C VAL A 431 -0.25 -18.28 -18.85
N LEU A 432 0.49 -19.15 -18.17
CA LEU A 432 1.58 -18.80 -17.25
C LEU A 432 2.91 -19.28 -17.80
N GLU A 433 3.77 -18.36 -18.22
CA GLU A 433 5.16 -18.63 -18.53
C GLU A 433 6.05 -18.18 -17.37
N ALA A 434 6.71 -19.11 -16.70
CA ALA A 434 7.60 -18.84 -15.57
C ALA A 434 8.93 -19.61 -15.67
N ASP A 435 9.34 -19.93 -16.90
CA ASP A 435 10.60 -20.62 -17.21
C ASP A 435 11.82 -19.88 -16.67
N ASN A 436 12.90 -20.61 -16.38
CA ASN A 436 14.19 -20.07 -15.97
C ASN A 436 14.09 -19.13 -14.76
N ASN A 437 13.49 -19.62 -13.68
CA ASN A 437 13.43 -18.94 -12.39
C ASN A 437 14.08 -19.83 -11.31
N SER A 438 13.78 -19.57 -10.03
CA SER A 438 14.17 -20.43 -8.91
C SER A 438 12.95 -20.91 -8.12
N ILE A 439 11.81 -21.08 -8.80
CA ILE A 439 10.53 -21.39 -8.15
C ILE A 439 10.58 -22.78 -7.52
N GLU A 440 10.35 -22.82 -6.22
CA GLU A 440 10.20 -24.06 -5.44
C GLU A 440 8.78 -24.24 -4.92
N ASN A 441 7.97 -23.16 -4.91
CA ASN A 441 6.63 -23.14 -4.32
C ASN A 441 5.61 -22.50 -5.27
N LEU A 442 4.52 -23.23 -5.54
CA LEU A 442 3.42 -22.83 -6.44
C LEU A 442 2.10 -22.53 -5.69
N GLU A 443 2.14 -22.22 -4.40
CA GLU A 443 0.94 -22.02 -3.57
C GLU A 443 -0.06 -21.02 -4.19
N GLY A 444 0.44 -19.97 -4.85
CA GLY A 444 -0.38 -18.98 -5.53
C GLY A 444 -1.16 -19.47 -6.73
N VAL A 445 -0.78 -20.59 -7.34
CA VAL A 445 -1.47 -21.18 -8.49
C VAL A 445 -2.60 -22.07 -7.99
N TYR A 446 -3.52 -21.46 -7.26
CA TYR A 446 -4.65 -22.12 -6.59
C TYR A 446 -5.97 -21.67 -7.21
N HIS A 447 -6.78 -22.63 -7.65
CA HIS A 447 -8.13 -22.44 -8.18
C HIS A 447 -8.24 -21.32 -9.24
N LEU A 448 -7.30 -21.30 -10.19
CA LEU A 448 -7.34 -20.39 -11.34
C LEU A 448 -8.27 -20.99 -12.41
N PRO A 449 -9.48 -20.45 -12.60
CA PRO A 449 -10.55 -21.15 -13.33
C PRO A 449 -10.27 -21.28 -14.83
N LYS A 450 -9.48 -20.36 -15.40
CA LYS A 450 -9.17 -20.30 -16.83
C LYS A 450 -7.79 -20.85 -17.20
N LEU A 451 -6.96 -21.25 -16.24
CA LEU A 451 -5.56 -21.58 -16.51
C LEU A 451 -5.45 -22.87 -17.33
N GLU A 452 -4.89 -22.76 -18.55
CA GLU A 452 -4.77 -23.86 -19.51
C GLU A 452 -3.32 -24.30 -19.71
N GLU A 453 -2.38 -23.36 -19.74
CA GLU A 453 -0.97 -23.64 -20.01
C GLU A 453 -0.06 -23.09 -18.90
N VAL A 454 0.83 -23.95 -18.40
CA VAL A 454 1.82 -23.61 -17.37
C VAL A 454 3.20 -24.08 -17.80
N LEU A 455 4.10 -23.13 -18.06
CA LEU A 455 5.49 -23.38 -18.41
C LEU A 455 6.39 -23.06 -17.21
N LEU A 456 7.03 -24.07 -16.66
CA LEU A 456 7.87 -24.00 -15.46
C LEU A 456 9.27 -24.57 -15.70
N LYS A 457 9.74 -24.59 -16.96
CA LYS A 457 11.03 -25.15 -17.33
C LYS A 457 12.16 -24.50 -16.53
N ASN A 458 13.15 -25.29 -16.11
CA ASN A 458 14.33 -24.85 -15.37
C ASN A 458 13.98 -24.05 -14.09
N ASN A 459 13.25 -24.68 -13.18
CA ASN A 459 12.95 -24.18 -11.83
C ASN A 459 13.49 -25.14 -10.76
N LYS A 460 13.07 -24.98 -9.49
CA LYS A 460 13.55 -25.75 -8.33
C LYS A 460 12.44 -26.61 -7.70
N ILE A 461 11.43 -26.98 -8.47
CA ILE A 461 10.32 -27.83 -7.99
C ILE A 461 10.87 -29.22 -7.72
N SER A 462 10.82 -29.64 -6.45
CA SER A 462 11.57 -30.80 -6.01
C SER A 462 10.70 -32.04 -5.74
N THR A 463 9.43 -31.84 -5.39
CA THR A 463 8.53 -32.93 -5.00
C THR A 463 7.17 -32.83 -5.69
N LEU A 464 6.44 -33.95 -5.76
CA LEU A 464 5.06 -33.96 -6.24
C LEU A 464 4.12 -33.10 -5.36
N ALA A 465 4.44 -32.97 -4.06
CA ALA A 465 3.67 -32.14 -3.14
C ALA A 465 3.71 -30.65 -3.54
N ASP A 466 4.81 -30.18 -4.12
CA ASP A 466 4.97 -28.80 -4.58
C ASP A 466 4.05 -28.47 -5.78
N LEU A 467 3.60 -29.50 -6.51
CA LEU A 467 2.71 -29.39 -7.66
C LEU A 467 1.22 -29.47 -7.29
N GLN A 468 0.86 -29.82 -6.05
CA GLN A 468 -0.54 -29.97 -5.61
C GLN A 468 -1.42 -28.74 -5.88
N PRO A 469 -0.95 -27.48 -5.76
CA PRO A 469 -1.78 -26.33 -6.08
C PRO A 469 -2.33 -26.36 -7.51
N LEU A 470 -1.52 -26.80 -8.49
CA LEU A 470 -1.93 -26.89 -9.90
C LEU A 470 -3.11 -27.83 -10.11
N ALA A 471 -3.26 -28.86 -9.27
CA ALA A 471 -4.32 -29.87 -9.40
C ALA A 471 -5.70 -29.27 -9.13
N THR A 472 -5.75 -28.09 -8.51
CA THR A 472 -6.98 -27.34 -8.27
C THR A 472 -7.43 -26.52 -9.48
N CYS A 473 -6.63 -26.43 -10.55
CA CYS A 473 -6.95 -25.67 -11.74
C CYS A 473 -7.73 -26.56 -12.74
N PRO A 474 -9.04 -26.32 -12.98
CA PRO A 474 -9.91 -27.26 -13.66
C PRO A 474 -9.68 -27.37 -15.17
N LYS A 475 -9.01 -26.38 -15.78
CA LYS A 475 -8.81 -26.27 -17.24
C LYS A 475 -7.38 -26.54 -17.68
N LEU A 476 -6.50 -27.00 -16.78
CA LEU A 476 -5.09 -27.24 -17.11
C LEU A 476 -4.96 -28.35 -18.15
N LYS A 477 -4.37 -28.01 -19.31
CA LYS A 477 -4.15 -28.90 -20.46
C LYS A 477 -2.67 -29.12 -20.74
N ARG A 478 -1.82 -28.13 -20.48
CA ARG A 478 -0.40 -28.17 -20.81
C ARG A 478 0.47 -27.81 -19.62
N LEU A 479 1.47 -28.65 -19.36
CA LEU A 479 2.39 -28.49 -18.25
C LEU A 479 3.83 -28.83 -18.69
N ASP A 480 4.73 -27.86 -18.61
CA ASP A 480 6.17 -28.05 -18.87
C ASP A 480 6.98 -27.97 -17.58
N LEU A 481 7.57 -29.10 -17.18
CA LEU A 481 8.39 -29.24 -15.97
C LEU A 481 9.87 -29.52 -16.28
N ARG A 482 10.28 -29.46 -17.56
CA ARG A 482 11.65 -29.82 -17.97
C ARG A 482 12.70 -29.11 -17.14
N GLY A 483 13.71 -29.84 -16.68
CA GLY A 483 14.81 -29.26 -15.91
C GLY A 483 14.46 -28.88 -14.46
N ASN A 484 13.36 -29.40 -13.91
CA ASN A 484 13.08 -29.36 -12.47
C ASN A 484 13.56 -30.66 -11.79
N PRO A 485 14.02 -30.61 -10.52
CA PRO A 485 14.42 -31.81 -9.79
C PRO A 485 13.34 -32.89 -9.70
N VAL A 486 12.06 -32.51 -9.65
CA VAL A 486 10.92 -33.45 -9.58
C VAL A 486 10.91 -34.45 -10.75
N THR A 487 11.39 -34.05 -11.94
CA THR A 487 11.38 -34.92 -13.14
C THR A 487 12.42 -36.05 -13.07
N GLN A 488 13.31 -36.02 -12.08
CA GLN A 488 14.27 -37.10 -11.81
C GLN A 488 13.73 -38.17 -10.85
N THR A 489 12.54 -37.96 -10.30
CA THR A 489 11.91 -38.90 -9.35
C THR A 489 11.44 -40.16 -10.09
N ALA A 490 11.64 -41.33 -9.48
CA ALA A 490 11.14 -42.58 -10.05
C ALA A 490 9.60 -42.56 -10.13
N ASN A 491 9.03 -43.11 -11.20
CA ASN A 491 7.57 -43.18 -11.44
C ASN A 491 6.85 -41.83 -11.61
N ILE A 492 7.56 -40.72 -11.77
CA ILE A 492 6.96 -39.38 -11.85
C ILE A 492 5.89 -39.24 -12.95
N GLU A 493 6.06 -39.89 -14.10
CA GLU A 493 5.07 -39.88 -15.19
C GLU A 493 3.71 -40.45 -14.73
N SER A 494 3.71 -41.57 -14.00
CA SER A 494 2.49 -42.19 -13.49
C SER A 494 1.85 -41.34 -12.40
N GLU A 495 2.66 -40.81 -11.48
CA GLU A 495 2.18 -39.96 -10.39
C GLU A 495 1.59 -38.64 -10.90
N LEU A 496 2.20 -38.05 -11.94
CA LEU A 496 1.67 -36.84 -12.59
C LEU A 496 0.41 -37.12 -13.39
N ALA A 497 0.30 -38.29 -14.05
CA ALA A 497 -0.94 -38.68 -14.73
C ALA A 497 -2.10 -38.87 -13.75
N GLU A 498 -1.83 -39.39 -12.54
CA GLU A 498 -2.83 -39.49 -11.47
C GLU A 498 -3.21 -38.11 -10.91
N LEU A 499 -2.22 -37.22 -10.73
CA LEU A 499 -2.45 -35.88 -10.19
C LEU A 499 -3.14 -34.95 -11.20
N PHE A 500 -2.85 -35.11 -12.49
CA PHE A 500 -3.28 -34.24 -13.58
C PHE A 500 -3.95 -35.01 -14.72
N PRO A 501 -5.10 -35.67 -14.46
CA PRO A 501 -5.74 -36.53 -15.47
C PRO A 501 -6.27 -35.75 -16.69
N SER A 502 -6.45 -34.43 -16.58
CA SER A 502 -6.90 -33.56 -17.67
C SER A 502 -5.77 -33.02 -18.56
N VAL A 503 -4.51 -33.16 -18.15
CA VAL A 503 -3.36 -32.62 -18.89
C VAL A 503 -3.04 -33.51 -20.08
N THR A 504 -3.10 -32.93 -21.28
CA THR A 504 -2.88 -33.63 -22.55
C THR A 504 -1.48 -33.44 -23.11
N ASP A 505 -0.79 -32.36 -22.74
CA ASP A 505 0.59 -32.07 -23.15
C ASP A 505 1.47 -31.89 -21.90
N LEU A 506 2.15 -32.97 -21.50
CA LEU A 506 3.07 -33.00 -20.36
C LEU A 506 4.52 -33.13 -20.86
N LEU A 507 5.38 -32.18 -20.49
CA LEU A 507 6.80 -32.17 -20.84
C LEU A 507 7.66 -32.29 -19.58
N LEU A 508 8.57 -33.29 -19.53
CA LEU A 508 9.40 -33.64 -18.36
C LEU A 508 10.90 -33.57 -18.63
#